data_AF-A0A925HXG5-F1
#
_entry.id   AF-A0A925HXG5-F1
#
_cell.length_a   1.000
_cell.length_b   1.000
_cell.length_c   1.000
_cell.angle_alpha   90.00
_cell.angle_beta   90.00
_cell.angle_gamma   90.00
#
_symmetry.space_group_name_H-M   'P 1'
#
loop_
_entity.id
_entity.type
_entity.pdbx_description
1 polymer ?
#
loop_
_entity_poly.entity_id
_entity_poly.type
_entity_poly.pdbx_seq_one_letter_code
_entity_poly.pdbx_strand_id
1 'polypeptide(L)'
;MKLRYLFFASLVCSPLSVLAEDSVTAPRPVPLTRPEMKRLLEDMKNRKPRIPLPELTAEEKEKLASETPGRVGGGYEGRLRSLYLGGGGFNGGGGRGAAGTGNGTGEKADASKTVGRGGPVGQREQEPGMTLTNAFKVELFWIVSRTNNCQYCMGHQESKLLNAGLKEDDIAALDSNWAHFSPAEQVAFAYARKFTHEPNKLSDADIEGLKKHYTDLQILEMSISMAGNNAINRWKEGVGVPQSSGGGGFGSRGAAPAEGTPRPAQTYLTPTSEEFTSVITKVAPFQLDEKTGKPTTLSLYNRPKLESRDEVEKGLAVAKTRQPRLPLVDEAKAREVYGEDWKDQEMPQWARLLANFPREGKSRALGIKRAEETGDLKPLLKAQTAWIIARQDRAWYATGLAKKKLTALGVTEDDVYKLDGSWDSYSPADRAMFTVARKLAASPVILTDADVDEAVKQAGPRDVVQLINFITTRAAFDRITEAAGLQLE
;
A
#
# COMPACT_ATOMS: atom_id res chain seq x y z
N MET A 1 27.11 17.47 65.54
CA MET A 1 26.42 18.33 64.56
C MET A 1 25.17 17.62 64.05
N LYS A 2 24.00 18.01 64.55
CA LYS A 2 22.69 17.61 64.02
C LYS A 2 22.10 18.87 63.39
N LEU A 3 21.72 18.83 62.12
CA LEU A 3 20.89 19.87 61.52
C LEU A 3 19.72 19.19 60.80
N ARG A 4 18.54 19.36 61.40
CA ARG A 4 17.23 19.08 60.81
C ARG A 4 16.81 20.33 60.04
N TYR A 5 16.31 20.18 58.82
CA TYR A 5 15.42 21.18 58.24
C TYR A 5 14.19 20.50 57.64
N LEU A 6 13.04 21.08 57.98
CA LEU A 6 11.69 20.64 57.71
C LEU A 6 11.37 20.74 56.21
N PHE A 7 10.68 19.72 55.69
CA PHE A 7 9.93 19.81 54.43
C PHE A 7 8.56 20.44 54.71
N PHE A 8 8.26 21.57 54.07
CA PHE A 8 6.90 22.06 53.91
C PHE A 8 6.38 21.61 52.55
N ALA A 9 5.29 20.84 52.58
CA ALA A 9 4.52 20.46 51.41
C ALA A 9 3.70 21.66 50.91
N SER A 10 3.68 21.86 49.59
CA SER A 10 2.62 22.58 48.91
C SER A 10 2.22 21.76 47.69
N LEU A 11 1.05 21.11 47.81
CA LEU A 11 0.29 20.60 46.68
C LEU A 11 -0.21 21.79 45.86
N VAL A 12 0.18 21.85 44.59
CA VAL A 12 -0.64 22.49 43.56
C VAL A 12 -0.96 21.41 42.53
N CYS A 13 -2.21 20.97 42.56
CA CYS A 13 -2.78 20.06 41.59
C CYS A 13 -3.02 20.84 40.29
N SER A 14 -2.46 20.39 39.18
CA SER A 14 -2.88 20.79 37.83
C SER A 14 -2.89 19.53 36.95
N PRO A 15 -4.04 19.15 36.37
CA PRO A 15 -4.12 18.03 35.44
C PRO A 15 -3.70 18.50 34.04
N LEU A 16 -3.30 17.54 33.20
CA LEU A 16 -2.89 17.68 31.79
C LEU A 16 -1.43 18.09 31.56
N SER A 17 -0.57 17.07 31.47
CA SER A 17 0.57 17.04 30.55
C SER A 17 1.10 15.61 30.46
N VAL A 18 0.41 14.76 29.69
CA VAL A 18 1.11 13.65 29.02
C VAL A 18 1.83 14.32 27.84
N LEU A 19 2.98 14.92 28.13
CA LEU A 19 3.87 15.43 27.09
C LEU A 19 4.59 14.24 26.47
N ALA A 20 4.31 14.08 25.17
CA ALA A 20 5.07 13.39 24.13
C ALA A 20 6.34 12.67 24.59
N GLU A 21 6.36 11.34 24.49
CA GLU A 21 7.58 10.67 24.07
C GLU A 21 8.00 11.28 22.73
N ASP A 22 9.28 11.67 22.58
CA ASP A 22 9.79 12.32 21.38
C ASP A 22 9.40 11.52 20.13
N SER A 23 8.56 12.11 19.27
CA SER A 23 8.10 11.46 18.05
C SER A 23 9.27 11.25 17.09
N VAL A 24 9.33 10.08 16.45
CA VAL A 24 10.46 9.72 15.60
C VAL A 24 10.45 10.63 14.37
N THR A 25 11.46 11.50 14.27
CA THR A 25 11.61 12.50 13.21
C THR A 25 12.31 11.98 11.96
N ALA A 26 12.97 10.82 12.06
CA ALA A 26 13.67 10.19 10.94
C ALA A 26 12.82 9.06 10.32
N PRO A 27 12.89 8.87 8.99
CA PRO A 27 12.40 7.65 8.35
C PRO A 27 13.00 6.39 8.98
N ARG A 28 12.23 5.30 8.99
CA ARG A 28 12.76 4.00 9.46
C ARG A 28 13.89 3.52 8.55
N PRO A 29 14.85 2.75 9.07
CA PRO A 29 15.95 2.23 8.27
C PRO A 29 15.48 1.18 7.25
N VAL A 30 16.22 1.08 6.15
CA VAL A 30 16.13 -0.01 5.17
C VAL A 30 17.11 -1.11 5.60
N PRO A 31 16.64 -2.31 5.96
CA PRO A 31 17.54 -3.42 6.23
C PRO A 31 18.19 -3.83 4.91
N LEU A 32 19.50 -4.07 4.91
CA LEU A 32 20.25 -4.37 3.70
C LEU A 32 20.40 -5.87 3.47
N THR A 33 20.50 -6.62 4.56
CA THR A 33 20.68 -8.09 4.53
C THR A 33 19.43 -8.83 5.01
N ARG A 34 19.35 -10.12 4.67
CA ARG A 34 18.25 -11.00 5.08
C ARG A 34 18.13 -11.11 6.62
N PRO A 35 19.20 -11.29 7.41
CA PRO A 35 19.09 -11.31 8.88
C PRO A 35 18.62 -9.98 9.49
N GLU A 36 19.10 -8.84 8.97
CA GLU A 36 18.63 -7.52 9.40
C GLU A 36 17.13 -7.34 9.13
N MET A 37 16.68 -7.77 7.95
CA MET A 37 15.28 -7.71 7.56
C MET A 37 14.42 -8.56 8.50
N LYS A 38 14.81 -9.81 8.77
CA LYS A 38 14.12 -10.70 9.72
C LYS A 38 14.03 -10.11 11.13
N ARG A 39 15.11 -9.48 11.62
CA ARG A 39 15.10 -8.78 12.92
C ARG A 39 14.08 -7.65 12.93
N LEU A 40 14.08 -6.85 11.87
CA LEU A 40 13.16 -5.72 11.73
C LEU A 40 11.68 -6.18 11.65
N LEU A 41 11.39 -7.31 11.01
CA LEU A 41 10.06 -7.92 11.01
C LEU A 41 9.62 -8.38 12.42
N GLU A 42 10.56 -8.86 13.23
CA GLU A 42 10.29 -9.27 14.61
C GLU A 42 10.00 -8.04 15.49
N ASP A 43 10.82 -6.99 15.36
CA ASP A 43 10.69 -5.74 16.13
C ASP A 43 9.35 -5.02 15.84
N MET A 44 8.78 -5.22 14.65
CA MET A 44 7.47 -4.68 14.27
C MET A 44 6.30 -5.13 15.17
N LYS A 45 6.47 -6.18 15.97
CA LYS A 45 5.50 -6.60 17.00
C LYS A 45 5.37 -5.56 18.12
N ASN A 46 6.40 -4.73 18.32
CA ASN A 46 6.46 -3.68 19.32
C ASN A 46 6.20 -2.28 18.74
N ARG A 47 5.82 -2.18 17.46
CA ARG A 47 5.55 -0.90 16.81
C ARG A 47 4.43 -0.14 17.54
N LYS A 48 4.70 1.11 17.88
CA LYS A 48 3.66 2.03 18.36
C LYS A 48 2.79 2.48 17.19
N PRO A 49 1.46 2.41 17.29
CA PRO A 49 0.58 2.91 16.25
C PRO A 49 0.64 4.44 16.10
N ARG A 50 0.43 4.96 14.88
CA ARG A 50 0.55 6.41 14.60
C ARG A 50 -0.72 7.21 14.87
N ILE A 51 -1.88 6.58 14.70
CA ILE A 51 -3.16 7.24 14.95
C ILE A 51 -3.65 6.85 16.35
N PRO A 52 -3.87 7.80 17.26
CA PRO A 52 -4.43 7.50 18.57
C PRO A 52 -5.88 6.99 18.42
N LEU A 53 -6.24 6.01 19.26
CA LEU A 53 -7.60 5.52 19.37
C LEU A 53 -8.22 5.99 20.69
N PRO A 54 -9.53 6.30 20.73
CA PRO A 54 -10.24 6.49 21.98
C PRO A 54 -10.11 5.24 22.87
N GLU A 55 -10.14 5.43 24.18
CA GLU A 55 -10.23 4.30 25.11
C GLU A 55 -11.50 3.49 24.86
N LEU A 56 -11.41 2.18 25.10
CA LEU A 56 -12.57 1.29 25.00
C LEU A 56 -13.49 1.49 26.22
N THR A 57 -14.79 1.60 25.99
CA THR A 57 -15.79 1.58 27.07
C THR A 57 -15.84 0.19 27.74
N ALA A 58 -16.46 0.08 28.91
CA ALA A 58 -16.63 -1.21 29.60
C ALA A 58 -17.41 -2.21 28.73
N GLU A 59 -18.46 -1.75 28.07
CA GLU A 59 -19.30 -2.53 27.15
C GLU A 59 -18.51 -3.00 25.91
N GLU A 60 -17.67 -2.13 25.34
CA GLU A 60 -16.81 -2.50 24.22
C GLU A 60 -15.75 -3.52 24.63
N LYS A 61 -15.18 -3.40 25.84
CA LYS A 61 -14.24 -4.38 26.39
C LYS A 61 -14.90 -5.75 26.56
N GLU A 62 -16.13 -5.79 27.07
CA GLU A 62 -16.91 -7.02 27.27
C GLU A 62 -17.29 -7.68 25.94
N LYS A 63 -17.71 -6.88 24.95
CA LYS A 63 -17.98 -7.37 23.59
C LYS A 63 -16.73 -7.93 22.92
N LEU A 64 -15.59 -7.26 23.06
CA LEU A 64 -14.31 -7.74 22.50
C LEU A 64 -13.77 -8.98 23.22
N ALA A 65 -14.06 -9.15 24.51
CA ALA A 65 -13.67 -10.32 25.28
C ALA A 65 -14.53 -11.56 24.97
N SER A 66 -15.78 -11.37 24.56
CA SER A 66 -16.73 -12.46 24.24
C SER A 66 -16.65 -12.97 22.79
N GLU A 67 -16.00 -12.24 21.89
CA GLU A 67 -15.82 -12.62 20.49
C GLU A 67 -14.51 -13.39 20.26
N THR A 68 -14.53 -14.38 19.34
CA THR A 68 -13.33 -15.18 19.03
C THR A 68 -12.19 -14.28 18.52
N PRO A 69 -10.97 -14.36 19.09
CA PRO A 69 -9.82 -13.61 18.63
C PRO A 69 -9.60 -13.76 17.12
N GLY A 70 -9.59 -12.64 16.40
CA GLY A 70 -9.39 -12.59 14.95
C GLY A 70 -10.65 -12.60 14.08
N ARG A 71 -11.86 -12.75 14.65
CA ARG A 71 -13.12 -12.77 13.87
C ARG A 71 -13.83 -11.41 13.77
N VAL A 72 -13.49 -10.44 14.63
CA VAL A 72 -14.10 -9.10 14.65
C VAL A 72 -13.04 -8.00 14.81
N GLY A 73 -13.34 -6.80 14.28
CA GLY A 73 -12.47 -5.61 14.19
C GLY A 73 -12.03 -4.96 15.50
N GLY A 74 -11.74 -5.74 16.54
CA GLY A 74 -11.22 -5.25 17.82
C GLY A 74 -9.73 -4.88 17.83
N GLY A 75 -8.96 -5.36 16.86
CA GLY A 75 -7.58 -4.95 16.67
C GLY A 75 -7.49 -3.47 16.24
N TYR A 76 -6.33 -2.86 16.46
CA TYR A 76 -6.04 -1.46 16.14
C TYR A 76 -6.63 -1.00 14.78
N GLU A 77 -6.34 -1.75 13.72
CA GLU A 77 -6.79 -1.41 12.37
C GLU A 77 -8.32 -1.56 12.17
N GLY A 78 -8.95 -2.54 12.83
CA GLY A 78 -10.40 -2.71 12.78
C GLY A 78 -11.13 -1.53 13.43
N ARG A 79 -10.62 -1.08 14.58
CA ARG A 79 -11.12 0.10 15.29
C ARG A 79 -10.95 1.38 14.46
N LEU A 80 -9.79 1.58 13.82
CA LEU A 80 -9.58 2.73 12.92
C LEU A 80 -10.63 2.78 11.81
N ARG A 81 -10.90 1.64 11.15
CA ARG A 81 -11.89 1.59 10.08
C ARG A 81 -13.30 1.91 10.59
N SER A 82 -13.68 1.30 11.72
CA SER A 82 -14.99 1.52 12.34
C SER A 82 -15.21 2.98 12.73
N LEU A 83 -14.23 3.58 13.41
CA LEU A 83 -14.35 4.92 13.98
C LEU A 83 -14.20 6.03 12.93
N TYR A 84 -13.35 5.84 11.92
CA TYR A 84 -12.90 6.96 11.09
C TYR A 84 -13.20 6.83 9.59
N LEU A 85 -13.57 5.64 9.08
CA LEU A 85 -13.92 5.48 7.66
C LEU A 85 -15.42 5.26 7.40
N GLY A 86 -16.23 5.05 8.44
CA GLY A 86 -17.68 4.81 8.33
C GLY A 86 -18.03 3.61 7.43
N GLY A 87 -19.26 3.57 6.91
CA GLY A 87 -19.73 2.55 5.96
C GLY A 87 -19.04 2.57 4.59
N GLY A 88 -18.10 3.51 4.36
CA GLY A 88 -17.36 3.67 3.11
C GLY A 88 -16.30 2.57 2.86
N GLY A 89 -15.77 1.96 3.93
CA GLY A 89 -14.79 0.87 3.85
C GLY A 89 -13.41 1.26 3.29
N PHE A 90 -12.40 0.44 3.56
CA PHE A 90 -11.07 0.58 2.94
C PHE A 90 -11.10 0.05 1.50
N ASN A 91 -10.83 0.91 0.51
CA ASN A 91 -10.87 0.58 -0.92
C ASN A 91 -9.50 0.29 -1.55
N GLY A 92 -8.41 0.48 -0.79
CA GLY A 92 -7.05 0.42 -1.33
C GLY A 92 -6.61 -0.96 -1.83
N GLY A 93 -7.14 -2.05 -1.27
CA GLY A 93 -6.92 -3.40 -1.76
C GLY A 93 -8.18 -3.90 -2.44
N GLY A 94 -8.14 -4.16 -3.75
CA GLY A 94 -9.25 -4.79 -4.49
C GLY A 94 -9.90 -5.89 -3.66
N GLY A 95 -11.23 -5.82 -3.55
CA GLY A 95 -11.99 -6.48 -2.50
C GLY A 95 -11.64 -7.96 -2.38
N ARG A 96 -11.04 -8.40 -1.27
CA ARG A 96 -10.73 -9.82 -0.98
C ARG A 96 -9.97 -10.61 -2.08
N GLY A 97 -9.60 -10.02 -3.23
CA GLY A 97 -8.92 -10.65 -4.36
C GLY A 97 -7.51 -10.13 -4.64
N ALA A 98 -7.12 -8.99 -4.05
CA ALA A 98 -5.70 -8.63 -3.92
C ALA A 98 -5.03 -9.58 -2.91
N ALA A 99 -4.49 -10.70 -3.41
CA ALA A 99 -3.93 -11.81 -2.61
C ALA A 99 -4.86 -12.17 -1.44
N GLY A 100 -6.09 -12.54 -1.79
CA GLY A 100 -7.16 -12.83 -0.85
C GLY A 100 -6.71 -13.70 0.30
N THR A 101 -7.23 -13.39 1.48
CA THR A 101 -7.19 -14.19 2.72
C THR A 101 -7.88 -15.56 2.58
N GLY A 102 -8.04 -16.06 1.37
CA GLY A 102 -8.55 -17.39 1.07
C GLY A 102 -7.43 -18.41 1.25
N ASN A 103 -7.66 -19.35 2.15
CA ASN A 103 -6.91 -20.59 2.25
C ASN A 103 -7.05 -21.40 0.96
N GLY A 104 -6.20 -21.13 -0.03
CA GLY A 104 -6.02 -21.97 -1.20
C GLY A 104 -4.71 -22.73 -1.07
N THR A 105 -4.78 -24.02 -0.78
CA THR A 105 -3.66 -24.95 -0.93
C THR A 105 -3.32 -25.04 -2.41
N GLY A 106 -2.22 -24.42 -2.82
CA GLY A 106 -1.69 -24.55 -4.17
C GLY A 106 -0.85 -25.82 -4.27
N GLU A 107 -1.45 -26.92 -4.71
CA GLU A 107 -0.69 -28.03 -5.28
C GLU A 107 -0.15 -27.59 -6.65
N LYS A 108 1.14 -27.84 -6.92
CA LYS A 108 1.70 -27.74 -8.27
C LYS A 108 1.00 -28.79 -9.14
N ALA A 109 0.10 -28.37 -10.03
CA ALA A 109 -0.50 -29.26 -11.00
C ALA A 109 -0.02 -28.92 -12.42
N ASP A 110 0.61 -29.92 -13.01
CA ASP A 110 0.99 -30.08 -14.40
C ASP A 110 -0.17 -29.72 -15.36
N ALA A 111 0.18 -29.12 -16.50
CA ALA A 111 -0.76 -28.66 -17.51
C ALA A 111 -1.30 -29.85 -18.33
N SER A 112 -2.11 -30.72 -17.72
CA SER A 112 -2.91 -31.70 -18.47
C SER A 112 -3.99 -32.35 -17.60
N LYS A 113 -5.22 -32.34 -18.14
CA LYS A 113 -6.42 -33.14 -17.76
C LYS A 113 -7.45 -32.48 -16.84
N THR A 114 -8.58 -32.22 -17.47
CA THR A 114 -9.90 -31.92 -16.90
C THR A 114 -10.58 -33.16 -16.31
N VAL A 115 -11.62 -32.88 -15.52
CA VAL A 115 -12.79 -33.71 -15.12
C VAL A 115 -12.80 -34.20 -13.66
N GLY A 116 -13.58 -33.49 -12.83
CA GLY A 116 -14.68 -34.11 -12.07
C GLY A 116 -14.49 -34.41 -10.58
N ARG A 117 -15.36 -33.75 -9.79
CA ARG A 117 -16.02 -34.19 -8.53
C ARG A 117 -15.35 -33.93 -7.17
N GLY A 118 -15.98 -33.01 -6.42
CA GLY A 118 -15.95 -32.93 -4.95
C GLY A 118 -16.21 -31.52 -4.41
N GLY A 119 -17.44 -31.21 -3.96
CA GLY A 119 -17.73 -30.03 -3.11
C GLY A 119 -18.03 -30.46 -1.66
N PRO A 120 -18.31 -29.55 -0.70
CA PRO A 120 -18.23 -28.09 -0.70
C PRO A 120 -17.41 -27.49 0.48
N VAL A 121 -16.51 -26.55 0.19
CA VAL A 121 -16.11 -25.47 1.13
C VAL A 121 -15.85 -24.22 0.29
N GLY A 122 -16.83 -23.31 0.24
CA GLY A 122 -16.75 -21.97 -0.33
C GLY A 122 -15.83 -21.80 -1.54
N GLN A 123 -16.09 -22.51 -2.64
CA GLN A 123 -15.42 -22.22 -3.91
C GLN A 123 -15.86 -20.82 -4.35
N ARG A 124 -15.01 -19.82 -4.07
CA ARG A 124 -15.12 -18.56 -4.78
C ARG A 124 -14.83 -18.87 -6.24
N GLU A 125 -15.83 -18.67 -7.08
CA GLU A 125 -15.66 -18.71 -8.52
C GLU A 125 -14.45 -17.84 -8.90
N GLN A 126 -13.53 -18.36 -9.71
CA GLN A 126 -12.31 -17.65 -10.13
C GLN A 126 -12.66 -16.48 -11.04
N GLU A 127 -12.00 -15.32 -10.86
CA GLU A 127 -12.27 -14.14 -11.68
C GLU A 127 -12.04 -14.45 -13.17
N PRO A 128 -13.06 -14.28 -14.05
CA PRO A 128 -12.87 -14.50 -15.47
C PRO A 128 -11.73 -13.66 -16.01
N GLY A 129 -10.81 -14.28 -16.74
CA GLY A 129 -9.64 -13.62 -17.32
C GLY A 129 -8.44 -13.45 -16.38
N MET A 130 -8.58 -13.67 -15.06
CA MET A 130 -7.44 -13.68 -14.13
C MET A 130 -6.85 -15.10 -14.01
N THR A 131 -5.62 -15.25 -14.48
CA THR A 131 -4.96 -16.56 -14.62
C THR A 131 -3.65 -16.69 -13.85
N LEU A 132 -3.11 -15.58 -13.29
CA LEU A 132 -1.90 -15.65 -12.49
C LEU A 132 -2.15 -16.39 -11.16
N THR A 133 -1.22 -17.28 -10.81
CA THR A 133 -1.34 -18.07 -9.58
C THR A 133 -1.27 -17.16 -8.35
N ASN A 134 -1.90 -17.60 -7.25
CA ASN A 134 -1.85 -16.84 -6.01
C ASN A 134 -0.42 -16.74 -5.45
N ALA A 135 0.37 -17.82 -5.54
CA ALA A 135 1.76 -17.83 -5.08
C ALA A 135 2.59 -16.76 -5.81
N PHE A 136 2.52 -16.71 -7.14
CA PHE A 136 3.21 -15.70 -7.95
C PHE A 136 2.77 -14.26 -7.61
N LYS A 137 1.46 -14.03 -7.42
CA LYS A 137 0.98 -12.73 -6.95
C LYS A 137 1.49 -12.35 -5.56
N VAL A 138 1.72 -13.32 -4.67
CA VAL A 138 2.33 -13.10 -3.35
C VAL A 138 3.82 -12.80 -3.47
N GLU A 139 4.57 -13.41 -4.39
CA GLU A 139 5.97 -13.06 -4.68
C GLU A 139 6.09 -11.61 -5.17
N LEU A 140 5.22 -11.20 -6.10
CA LEU A 140 5.15 -9.81 -6.53
C LEU A 140 4.77 -8.87 -5.39
N PHE A 141 3.85 -9.28 -4.49
CA PHE A 141 3.52 -8.50 -3.29
C PHE A 141 4.71 -8.41 -2.33
N TRP A 142 5.50 -9.48 -2.20
CA TRP A 142 6.72 -9.47 -1.42
C TRP A 142 7.70 -8.43 -1.99
N ILE A 143 7.95 -8.44 -3.30
CA ILE A 143 8.83 -7.46 -3.98
C ILE A 143 8.31 -6.02 -3.82
N VAL A 144 7.00 -5.80 -4.02
CA VAL A 144 6.37 -4.48 -3.80
C VAL A 144 6.59 -4.02 -2.35
N SER A 145 6.36 -4.91 -1.38
CA SER A 145 6.52 -4.59 0.04
C SER A 145 7.97 -4.33 0.41
N ARG A 146 8.92 -5.07 -0.17
CA ARG A 146 10.35 -4.88 0.02
C ARG A 146 10.84 -3.58 -0.61
N THR A 147 10.34 -3.26 -1.80
CA THR A 147 10.66 -2.00 -2.52
C THR A 147 10.14 -0.79 -1.74
N ASN A 148 8.93 -0.88 -1.17
CA ASN A 148 8.35 0.15 -0.31
C ASN A 148 8.89 0.13 1.13
N ASN A 149 9.66 -0.89 1.49
CA ASN A 149 10.05 -1.23 2.87
C ASN A 149 8.85 -1.26 3.85
N CYS A 150 7.68 -1.79 3.42
CA CYS A 150 6.55 -2.07 4.31
C CYS A 150 6.80 -3.34 5.11
N GLN A 151 7.29 -3.19 6.34
CA GLN A 151 7.72 -4.31 7.17
C GLN A 151 6.55 -5.20 7.60
N TYR A 152 5.42 -4.59 8.00
CA TYR A 152 4.19 -5.35 8.29
C TYR A 152 3.80 -6.23 7.11
N CYS A 153 3.84 -5.69 5.90
CA CYS A 153 3.40 -6.37 4.69
C CYS A 153 4.38 -7.49 4.29
N MET A 154 5.70 -7.25 4.43
CA MET A 154 6.75 -8.23 4.18
C MET A 154 6.57 -9.47 5.08
N GLY A 155 6.45 -9.32 6.39
CA GLY A 155 6.30 -10.47 7.30
C GLY A 155 5.06 -11.34 7.01
N HIS A 156 3.97 -10.70 6.59
CA HIS A 156 2.79 -11.45 6.13
C HIS A 156 3.05 -12.20 4.81
N GLN A 157 3.81 -11.61 3.88
CA GLN A 157 4.13 -12.28 2.62
C GLN A 157 5.11 -13.42 2.84
N GLU A 158 6.12 -13.28 3.71
CA GLU A 158 7.00 -14.38 4.16
C GLU A 158 6.18 -15.59 4.60
N SER A 159 5.25 -15.36 5.52
CA SER A 159 4.40 -16.44 6.06
C SER A 159 3.48 -17.05 4.99
N LYS A 160 2.97 -16.25 4.06
CA LYS A 160 2.13 -16.74 2.96
C LYS A 160 2.92 -17.56 1.94
N LEU A 161 4.15 -17.16 1.63
CA LEU A 161 5.02 -17.88 0.69
C LEU A 161 5.46 -19.23 1.27
N LEU A 162 5.85 -19.27 2.55
CA LEU A 162 6.13 -20.52 3.25
C LEU A 162 4.91 -21.46 3.22
N ASN A 163 3.71 -20.94 3.48
CA ASN A 163 2.46 -21.71 3.39
C ASN A 163 2.12 -22.15 1.96
N ALA A 164 2.60 -21.43 0.95
CA ALA A 164 2.47 -21.80 -0.45
C ALA A 164 3.54 -22.82 -0.90
N GLY A 165 4.42 -23.25 0.01
CA GLY A 165 5.44 -24.26 -0.23
C GLY A 165 6.78 -23.74 -0.73
N LEU A 166 7.01 -22.42 -0.74
CA LEU A 166 8.34 -21.88 -1.01
C LEU A 166 9.26 -22.16 0.17
N LYS A 167 10.54 -22.40 -0.13
CA LYS A 167 11.58 -22.58 0.90
C LYS A 167 12.13 -21.21 1.32
N GLU A 168 12.77 -21.17 2.49
CA GLU A 168 13.44 -19.96 2.99
C GLU A 168 14.42 -19.35 1.98
N ASP A 169 15.19 -20.19 1.28
CA ASP A 169 16.16 -19.75 0.27
C ASP A 169 15.47 -19.22 -1.00
N ASP A 170 14.32 -19.77 -1.39
CA ASP A 170 13.53 -19.23 -2.50
C ASP A 170 13.05 -17.81 -2.16
N ILE A 171 12.56 -17.60 -0.93
CA ILE A 171 12.11 -16.28 -0.47
C ILE A 171 13.30 -15.31 -0.30
N ALA A 172 14.46 -15.80 0.14
CA ALA A 172 15.67 -14.99 0.22
C ALA A 172 16.18 -14.57 -1.18
N ALA A 173 16.03 -15.45 -2.18
CA ALA A 173 16.39 -15.17 -3.57
C ALA A 173 15.51 -14.07 -4.19
N LEU A 174 14.25 -13.91 -3.76
CA LEU A 174 13.42 -12.77 -4.18
C LEU A 174 14.08 -11.41 -3.86
N ASP A 175 14.86 -11.31 -2.78
CA ASP A 175 15.52 -10.05 -2.40
C ASP A 175 16.78 -9.75 -3.22
N SER A 176 17.42 -10.76 -3.81
CA SER A 176 18.84 -10.64 -4.18
C SER A 176 19.34 -11.49 -5.35
N ASN A 177 18.67 -12.59 -5.71
CA ASN A 177 19.17 -13.52 -6.73
C ASN A 177 18.07 -14.02 -7.66
N TRP A 178 17.60 -13.15 -8.55
CA TRP A 178 16.54 -13.52 -9.50
C TRP A 178 16.95 -14.55 -10.54
N ALA A 179 18.24 -14.88 -10.68
CA ALA A 179 18.69 -15.95 -11.57
C ALA A 179 18.18 -17.35 -11.14
N HIS A 180 17.67 -17.48 -9.92
CA HIS A 180 17.02 -18.70 -9.42
C HIS A 180 15.62 -18.93 -10.02
N PHE A 181 15.04 -17.90 -10.63
CA PHE A 181 13.69 -17.91 -11.17
C PHE A 181 13.71 -17.95 -12.70
N SER A 182 12.58 -18.31 -13.29
CA SER A 182 12.43 -18.36 -14.75
C SER A 182 12.61 -16.97 -15.39
N PRO A 183 13.00 -16.89 -16.67
CA PRO A 183 13.09 -15.61 -17.36
C PRO A 183 11.79 -14.78 -17.31
N ALA A 184 10.63 -15.43 -17.32
CA ALA A 184 9.33 -14.77 -17.18
C ALA A 184 9.20 -14.06 -15.82
N GLU A 185 9.51 -14.76 -14.73
CA GLU A 185 9.49 -14.22 -13.37
C GLU A 185 10.49 -13.08 -13.20
N GLN A 186 11.71 -13.22 -13.74
CA GLN A 186 12.73 -12.18 -13.68
C GLN A 186 12.25 -10.84 -14.28
N VAL A 187 11.58 -10.88 -15.42
CA VAL A 187 11.02 -9.68 -16.07
C VAL A 187 9.86 -9.11 -15.24
N ALA A 188 8.99 -9.96 -14.70
CA ALA A 188 7.91 -9.53 -13.82
C ALA A 188 8.41 -8.89 -12.52
N PHE A 189 9.50 -9.42 -11.94
CA PHE A 189 10.13 -8.90 -10.73
C PHE A 189 10.78 -7.54 -10.98
N ALA A 190 11.47 -7.39 -12.12
CA ALA A 190 12.01 -6.10 -12.56
C ALA A 190 10.91 -5.06 -12.74
N TYR A 191 9.81 -5.46 -13.40
CA TYR A 191 8.63 -4.61 -13.56
C TYR A 191 8.01 -4.24 -12.20
N ALA A 192 7.82 -5.18 -11.28
CA ALA A 192 7.25 -4.92 -9.95
C ALA A 192 8.05 -3.90 -9.14
N ARG A 193 9.38 -4.03 -9.15
CA ARG A 193 10.30 -3.09 -8.49
C ARG A 193 10.20 -1.69 -9.12
N LYS A 194 10.27 -1.60 -10.45
CA LYS A 194 10.18 -0.32 -11.18
C LYS A 194 8.82 0.34 -11.04
N PHE A 195 7.73 -0.41 -11.19
CA PHE A 195 6.35 0.04 -10.99
C PHE A 195 6.10 0.63 -9.60
N THR A 196 6.80 0.10 -8.60
CA THR A 196 6.68 0.55 -7.21
C THR A 196 7.56 1.77 -6.93
N HIS A 197 8.86 1.69 -7.22
CA HIS A 197 9.84 2.71 -6.85
C HIS A 197 9.90 3.87 -7.85
N GLU A 198 9.82 3.56 -9.15
CA GLU A 198 10.08 4.46 -10.27
C GLU A 198 8.93 4.47 -11.29
N PRO A 199 7.63 4.59 -10.90
CA PRO A 199 6.52 4.63 -11.85
C PRO A 199 6.70 5.74 -12.91
N ASN A 200 7.38 6.83 -12.59
CA ASN A 200 7.70 7.89 -13.53
C ASN A 200 8.68 7.50 -14.66
N LYS A 201 9.32 6.33 -14.56
CA LYS A 201 10.22 5.79 -15.59
C LYS A 201 9.59 4.63 -16.35
N LEU A 202 8.36 4.23 -16.02
CA LEU A 202 7.66 3.20 -16.79
C LEU A 202 7.47 3.66 -18.23
N SER A 203 7.68 2.72 -19.15
CA SER A 203 7.74 2.97 -20.59
C SER A 203 7.13 1.81 -21.35
N ASP A 204 6.91 2.02 -22.65
CA ASP A 204 6.40 0.99 -23.56
C ASP A 204 7.30 -0.25 -23.56
N ALA A 205 8.62 -0.05 -23.45
CA ALA A 205 9.60 -1.14 -23.40
C ALA A 205 9.40 -2.08 -22.20
N ASP A 206 8.91 -1.57 -21.07
CA ASP A 206 8.63 -2.42 -19.89
C ASP A 206 7.43 -3.35 -20.17
N ILE A 207 6.39 -2.83 -20.83
CA ILE A 207 5.20 -3.61 -21.21
C ILE A 207 5.54 -4.61 -22.33
N GLU A 208 6.27 -4.19 -23.36
CA GLU A 208 6.73 -5.08 -24.44
C GLU A 208 7.69 -6.16 -23.93
N GLY A 209 8.47 -5.88 -22.90
CA GLY A 209 9.28 -6.88 -22.20
C GLY A 209 8.43 -7.99 -21.58
N LEU A 210 7.33 -7.63 -20.91
CA LEU A 210 6.40 -8.58 -20.31
C LEU A 210 5.62 -9.39 -21.36
N LYS A 211 5.23 -8.77 -22.48
CA LYS A 211 4.46 -9.43 -23.56
C LYS A 211 5.16 -10.64 -24.18
N LYS A 212 6.49 -10.75 -24.02
CA LYS A 212 7.26 -11.94 -24.41
C LYS A 212 6.88 -13.20 -23.62
N HIS A 213 6.28 -13.03 -22.45
CA HIS A 213 6.00 -14.12 -21.51
C HIS A 213 4.56 -14.13 -20.97
N TYR A 214 3.87 -12.99 -21.00
CA TYR A 214 2.55 -12.80 -20.42
C TYR A 214 1.59 -12.21 -21.45
N THR A 215 0.33 -12.64 -21.39
CA THR A 215 -0.76 -12.02 -22.17
C THR A 215 -1.08 -10.63 -21.64
N ASP A 216 -1.72 -9.79 -22.46
CA ASP A 216 -2.14 -8.45 -22.03
C ASP A 216 -3.02 -8.45 -20.78
N LEU A 217 -3.93 -9.44 -20.66
CA LEU A 217 -4.76 -9.60 -19.47
C LEU A 217 -3.95 -10.01 -18.25
N GLN A 218 -2.91 -10.84 -18.39
CA GLN A 218 -2.01 -11.16 -17.28
C GLN A 218 -1.19 -9.95 -16.85
N ILE A 219 -0.75 -9.10 -17.79
CA ILE A 219 -0.04 -7.84 -17.47
C ILE A 219 -0.98 -6.87 -16.74
N LEU A 220 -2.25 -6.79 -17.16
CA LEU A 220 -3.26 -5.99 -16.49
C LEU A 220 -3.57 -6.53 -15.09
N GLU A 221 -3.76 -7.85 -14.95
CA GLU A 221 -3.94 -8.52 -13.65
C GLU A 221 -2.78 -8.22 -12.71
N MET A 222 -1.54 -8.34 -13.20
CA MET A 222 -0.32 -8.03 -12.47
C MET A 222 -0.32 -6.57 -12.00
N SER A 223 -0.62 -5.64 -12.90
CA SER A 223 -0.62 -4.20 -12.63
C SER A 223 -1.69 -3.80 -11.60
N ILE A 224 -2.90 -4.35 -11.69
CA ILE A 224 -3.98 -4.11 -10.72
C ILE A 224 -3.64 -4.71 -9.35
N SER A 225 -3.07 -5.92 -9.33
CA SER A 225 -2.62 -6.59 -8.11
C SER A 225 -1.55 -5.76 -7.40
N MET A 226 -0.49 -5.36 -8.11
CA MET A 226 0.62 -4.58 -7.57
C MET A 226 0.21 -3.16 -7.18
N ALA A 227 -0.74 -2.53 -7.88
CA ALA A 227 -1.32 -1.26 -7.46
C ALA A 227 -2.08 -1.40 -6.12
N GLY A 228 -2.84 -2.50 -5.95
CA GLY A 228 -3.45 -2.85 -4.66
C GLY A 228 -2.44 -3.07 -3.55
N ASN A 229 -1.35 -3.77 -3.85
CA ASN A 229 -0.25 -4.01 -2.91
C ASN A 229 0.40 -2.69 -2.46
N ASN A 230 0.62 -1.76 -3.40
CA ASN A 230 1.14 -0.42 -3.14
C ASN A 230 0.21 0.41 -2.25
N ALA A 231 -1.10 0.30 -2.45
CA ALA A 231 -2.10 0.93 -1.59
C ALA A 231 -2.12 0.30 -0.19
N ILE A 232 -2.06 -1.02 -0.07
CA ILE A 232 -1.99 -1.71 1.23
C ILE A 232 -0.73 -1.28 1.98
N ASN A 233 0.44 -1.25 1.34
CA ASN A 233 1.68 -0.78 1.97
C ASN A 233 1.53 0.62 2.55
N ARG A 234 0.96 1.55 1.77
CA ARG A 234 0.71 2.94 2.21
C ARG A 234 -0.30 3.04 3.34
N TRP A 235 -1.32 2.20 3.35
CA TRP A 235 -2.27 2.16 4.46
C TRP A 235 -1.58 1.67 5.73
N LYS A 236 -0.93 0.50 5.68
CA LYS A 236 -0.30 -0.14 6.83
C LYS A 236 0.78 0.74 7.45
N GLU A 237 1.57 1.40 6.62
CA GLU A 237 2.60 2.31 7.07
C GLU A 237 2.06 3.68 7.47
N GLY A 238 1.10 4.22 6.72
CA GLY A 238 0.47 5.51 6.99
C GLY A 238 -0.14 5.58 8.38
N VAL A 239 -0.94 4.57 8.75
CA VAL A 239 -1.57 4.52 10.09
C VAL A 239 -0.71 3.81 11.13
N GLY A 240 0.41 3.23 10.73
CA GLY A 240 1.34 2.53 11.62
C GLY A 240 0.79 1.25 12.23
N VAL A 241 0.22 0.36 11.43
CA VAL A 241 -0.35 -0.90 11.93
C VAL A 241 0.76 -1.77 12.56
N PRO A 242 0.62 -2.17 13.84
CA PRO A 242 1.57 -3.08 14.48
C PRO A 242 1.40 -4.51 13.97
N GLN A 243 2.49 -5.27 13.99
CA GLN A 243 2.45 -6.70 13.72
C GLN A 243 1.82 -7.42 14.92
N SER A 244 0.91 -8.38 14.71
CA SER A 244 0.40 -9.17 15.83
C SER A 244 1.47 -10.13 16.34
N SER A 245 1.43 -10.45 17.64
CA SER A 245 2.36 -11.39 18.29
C SER A 245 2.41 -12.76 17.60
N GLY A 246 1.28 -13.21 17.03
CA GLY A 246 1.16 -14.46 16.27
C GLY A 246 1.47 -14.34 14.77
N GLY A 247 2.12 -13.28 14.30
CA GLY A 247 2.48 -13.15 12.88
C GLY A 247 1.26 -13.04 11.94
N GLY A 248 0.12 -12.58 12.44
CA GLY A 248 -1.14 -12.52 11.68
C GLY A 248 -1.88 -13.86 11.54
N GLY A 249 -1.46 -14.92 12.25
CA GLY A 249 -2.10 -16.24 12.20
C GLY A 249 -1.71 -17.09 10.99
N PHE A 250 -0.72 -16.65 10.21
CA PHE A 250 -0.25 -17.38 9.03
C PHE A 250 0.73 -18.51 9.39
N GLY A 251 1.41 -18.46 10.53
CA GLY A 251 2.28 -19.55 11.01
C GLY A 251 1.55 -20.70 11.72
N SER A 252 0.21 -20.65 11.83
CA SER A 252 -0.54 -21.48 12.78
C SER A 252 -1.11 -22.78 12.19
N ARG A 253 -0.58 -23.25 11.06
CA ARG A 253 -1.11 -24.41 10.31
C ARG A 253 -0.29 -25.71 10.48
N GLY A 254 0.41 -25.86 11.59
CA GLY A 254 0.75 -27.20 12.10
C GLY A 254 -0.50 -27.91 12.63
N ALA A 255 -0.41 -29.23 12.85
CA ALA A 255 -1.42 -29.98 13.61
C ALA A 255 -1.80 -29.19 14.87
N ALA A 256 -3.08 -29.19 15.24
CA ALA A 256 -3.50 -28.57 16.49
C ALA A 256 -2.59 -29.14 17.60
N PRO A 257 -1.90 -28.29 18.38
CA PRO A 257 -1.15 -28.79 19.53
C PRO A 257 -2.07 -29.68 20.34
N ALA A 258 -1.54 -30.81 20.83
CA ALA A 258 -2.27 -31.68 21.74
C ALA A 258 -2.89 -30.81 22.86
N GLU A 259 -4.13 -31.12 23.26
CA GLU A 259 -4.86 -30.34 24.27
C GLU A 259 -3.94 -30.04 25.47
N GLY A 260 -3.78 -28.76 25.79
CA GLY A 260 -2.90 -28.31 26.88
C GLY A 260 -1.44 -27.99 26.51
N THR A 261 -1.01 -28.17 25.25
CA THR A 261 0.34 -27.75 24.81
C THR A 261 0.36 -26.32 24.25
N PRO A 262 1.20 -25.40 24.78
CA PRO A 262 1.35 -24.06 24.22
C PRO A 262 1.89 -24.15 22.79
N ARG A 263 1.21 -23.48 21.86
CA ARG A 263 1.73 -23.34 20.49
C ARG A 263 3.02 -22.51 20.55
N PRO A 264 4.12 -22.92 19.88
CA PRO A 264 5.34 -22.13 19.89
C PRO A 264 5.05 -20.72 19.38
N ALA A 265 5.65 -19.72 20.03
CA ALA A 265 5.49 -18.33 19.62
C ALA A 265 5.96 -18.18 18.18
N GLN A 266 5.16 -17.53 17.33
CA GLN A 266 5.58 -17.23 15.97
C GLN A 266 6.81 -16.31 16.02
N THR A 267 7.81 -16.58 15.21
CA THR A 267 8.99 -15.71 15.05
C THR A 267 9.38 -15.58 13.58
N TYR A 268 9.87 -14.40 13.20
CA TYR A 268 10.50 -14.18 11.90
C TYR A 268 11.99 -14.49 11.89
N LEU A 269 12.59 -14.80 13.05
CA LEU A 269 14.02 -15.10 13.21
C LEU A 269 14.37 -16.54 12.79
N THR A 270 13.84 -16.99 11.66
CA THR A 270 14.18 -18.29 11.08
C THR A 270 15.64 -18.28 10.59
N PRO A 271 16.37 -19.41 10.67
CA PRO A 271 17.73 -19.50 10.16
C PRO A 271 17.85 -18.99 8.72
N THR A 272 18.96 -18.33 8.41
CA THR A 272 19.30 -17.89 7.05
C THR A 272 20.51 -18.71 6.61
N SER A 273 20.48 -19.25 5.39
CA SER A 273 21.61 -20.00 4.85
C SER A 273 22.82 -19.10 4.64
N GLU A 274 24.01 -19.69 4.62
CA GLU A 274 25.27 -18.96 4.41
C GLU A 274 25.26 -18.16 3.10
N GLU A 275 24.62 -18.72 2.05
CA GLU A 275 24.46 -18.08 0.74
C GLU A 275 23.84 -16.68 0.82
N PHE A 276 22.81 -16.49 1.66
CA PHE A 276 22.05 -15.23 1.73
C PHE A 276 22.39 -14.36 2.94
N THR A 277 23.26 -14.81 3.84
CA THR A 277 23.51 -14.15 5.14
C THR A 277 24.09 -12.75 4.99
N SER A 278 25.00 -12.55 4.02
CA SER A 278 25.71 -11.28 3.82
C SER A 278 25.35 -10.58 2.50
N VAL A 279 24.35 -11.08 1.78
CA VAL A 279 23.96 -10.53 0.48
C VAL A 279 23.15 -9.26 0.68
N ILE A 280 23.57 -8.19 -0.01
CA ILE A 280 22.84 -6.92 -0.05
C ILE A 280 21.67 -7.06 -1.03
N THR A 281 20.50 -6.62 -0.58
CA THR A 281 19.27 -6.54 -1.39
C THR A 281 19.49 -5.89 -2.76
N LYS A 282 18.84 -6.44 -3.79
CA LYS A 282 18.63 -5.81 -5.10
C LYS A 282 17.27 -5.12 -5.19
N VAL A 283 16.34 -5.43 -4.29
CA VAL A 283 14.95 -4.98 -4.35
C VAL A 283 14.74 -3.66 -3.61
N ALA A 284 15.15 -3.59 -2.35
CA ALA A 284 14.92 -2.38 -1.56
C ALA A 284 15.83 -1.23 -2.03
N PRO A 285 15.29 -0.01 -2.19
CA PRO A 285 16.10 1.17 -2.47
C PRO A 285 16.96 1.53 -1.26
N PHE A 286 18.24 1.79 -1.49
CA PHE A 286 19.18 2.30 -0.49
C PHE A 286 20.18 3.27 -1.14
N GLN A 287 20.82 4.11 -0.33
CA GLN A 287 21.84 5.04 -0.78
C GLN A 287 23.24 4.46 -0.56
N LEU A 288 24.17 4.76 -1.46
CA LEU A 288 25.61 4.57 -1.23
C LEU A 288 26.18 5.82 -0.56
N ASP A 289 26.97 5.63 0.49
CA ASP A 289 27.70 6.72 1.13
C ASP A 289 28.69 7.34 0.12
N GLU A 290 28.62 8.65 -0.07
CA GLU A 290 29.36 9.34 -1.14
C GLU A 290 30.88 9.27 -0.95
N LYS A 291 31.36 9.12 0.28
CA LYS A 291 32.80 9.09 0.59
C LYS A 291 33.38 7.69 0.48
N THR A 292 32.64 6.69 0.94
CA THR A 292 33.12 5.31 1.08
C THR A 292 32.60 4.37 -0.01
N GLY A 293 31.57 4.78 -0.76
CA GLY A 293 30.87 3.95 -1.74
C GLY A 293 30.08 2.79 -1.14
N LYS A 294 29.94 2.72 0.19
CA LYS A 294 29.30 1.60 0.88
C LYS A 294 27.79 1.78 0.96
N PRO A 295 26.98 0.70 0.86
CA PRO A 295 25.55 0.74 1.14
C PRO A 295 25.23 1.28 2.54
N THR A 296 24.20 2.11 2.62
CA THR A 296 23.68 2.69 3.88
C THR A 296 22.26 2.19 4.15
N THR A 297 21.84 2.19 5.41
CA THR A 297 20.46 1.84 5.81
C THR A 297 19.49 3.02 5.71
N LEU A 298 19.91 4.15 5.12
CA LEU A 298 19.06 5.32 4.99
C LEU A 298 17.92 5.05 4.01
N SER A 299 16.68 5.34 4.43
CA SER A 299 15.53 5.26 3.56
C SER A 299 15.67 6.26 2.43
N LEU A 300 15.70 5.74 1.20
CA LEU A 300 15.89 6.55 0.02
C LEU A 300 14.55 6.97 -0.58
N TYR A 301 14.45 8.27 -0.85
CA TYR A 301 13.51 8.82 -1.82
C TYR A 301 14.28 9.68 -2.81
N ASN A 302 14.33 9.24 -4.08
CA ASN A 302 15.11 9.91 -5.12
C ASN A 302 14.28 10.16 -6.39
N ARG A 303 13.06 10.69 -6.21
CA ARG A 303 12.33 11.25 -7.37
C ARG A 303 13.03 12.54 -7.81
N PRO A 304 13.15 12.79 -9.12
CA PRO A 304 13.65 14.07 -9.61
C PRO A 304 12.78 15.23 -9.12
N LYS A 305 13.36 16.43 -9.08
CA LYS A 305 12.62 17.68 -8.86
C LYS A 305 11.45 17.75 -9.85
N LEU A 306 10.30 18.26 -9.38
CA LEU A 306 9.11 18.44 -10.23
C LEU A 306 9.44 19.35 -11.42
N GLU A 307 8.84 19.00 -12.55
CA GLU A 307 8.96 19.75 -13.81
C GLU A 307 8.40 21.17 -13.68
N SER A 308 8.90 22.08 -14.52
CA SER A 308 8.32 23.42 -14.69
C SER A 308 6.91 23.35 -15.28
N ARG A 309 6.13 24.44 -15.13
CA ARG A 309 4.77 24.54 -15.70
C ARG A 309 4.74 24.20 -17.19
N ASP A 310 5.67 24.73 -17.98
CA ASP A 310 5.73 24.49 -19.43
C ASP A 310 5.97 23.01 -19.76
N GLU A 311 6.80 22.32 -18.98
CA GLU A 311 7.06 20.89 -19.13
C GLU A 311 5.84 20.05 -18.70
N VAL A 312 5.12 20.48 -17.66
CA VAL A 312 3.85 19.85 -17.27
C VAL A 312 2.81 19.96 -18.38
N GLU A 313 2.62 21.14 -18.96
CA GLU A 313 1.68 21.31 -20.07
C GLU A 313 2.06 20.46 -21.29
N LYS A 314 3.36 20.34 -21.59
CA LYS A 314 3.85 19.41 -22.63
C LYS A 314 3.52 17.96 -22.29
N GLY A 315 3.75 17.53 -21.05
CA GLY A 315 3.42 16.19 -20.57
C GLY A 315 1.92 15.89 -20.68
N LEU A 316 1.06 16.84 -20.30
CA LEU A 316 -0.38 16.73 -20.45
C LEU A 316 -0.81 16.69 -21.92
N ALA A 317 -0.18 17.48 -22.80
CA ALA A 317 -0.45 17.45 -24.23
C ALA A 317 -0.09 16.08 -24.85
N VAL A 318 1.06 15.51 -24.47
CA VAL A 318 1.44 14.14 -24.87
C VAL A 318 0.40 13.14 -24.35
N ALA A 319 -0.03 13.26 -23.09
CA ALA A 319 -1.02 12.36 -22.50
C ALA A 319 -2.34 12.31 -23.28
N LYS A 320 -2.78 13.42 -23.88
CA LYS A 320 -3.98 13.49 -24.73
C LYS A 320 -3.86 12.72 -26.06
N THR A 321 -2.65 12.35 -26.46
CA THR A 321 -2.38 11.65 -27.73
C THR A 321 -2.00 10.19 -27.55
N ARG A 322 -1.91 9.72 -26.29
CA ARG A 322 -1.49 8.35 -25.99
C ARG A 322 -2.45 7.33 -26.57
N GLN A 323 -1.90 6.17 -26.93
CA GLN A 323 -2.65 4.97 -27.19
C GLN A 323 -2.47 4.04 -25.98
N PRO A 324 -3.56 3.52 -25.38
CA PRO A 324 -3.46 2.60 -24.26
C PRO A 324 -2.59 1.37 -24.58
N ARG A 325 -1.68 1.04 -23.67
CA ARG A 325 -0.78 -0.12 -23.77
C ARG A 325 -1.46 -1.46 -23.50
N LEU A 326 -2.62 -1.40 -22.83
CA LEU A 326 -3.39 -2.54 -22.33
C LEU A 326 -4.84 -2.45 -22.84
N PRO A 327 -5.53 -3.60 -22.99
CA PRO A 327 -6.83 -3.66 -23.65
C PRO A 327 -7.90 -2.89 -22.89
N LEU A 328 -8.68 -2.12 -23.62
CA LEU A 328 -9.90 -1.49 -23.11
C LEU A 328 -11.11 -2.27 -23.58
N VAL A 329 -12.04 -2.58 -22.67
CA VAL A 329 -13.33 -3.15 -23.04
C VAL A 329 -14.10 -2.13 -23.87
N ASP A 330 -14.85 -2.59 -24.87
CA ASP A 330 -15.81 -1.76 -25.59
C ASP A 330 -16.79 -1.07 -24.61
N GLU A 331 -17.19 0.17 -24.89
CA GLU A 331 -17.99 0.94 -23.95
C GLU A 331 -19.33 0.27 -23.64
N ALA A 332 -20.03 -0.30 -24.64
CA ALA A 332 -21.32 -0.96 -24.41
C ALA A 332 -21.17 -2.16 -23.48
N LYS A 333 -20.14 -2.99 -23.70
CA LYS A 333 -19.83 -4.14 -22.83
C LYS A 333 -19.37 -3.73 -21.44
N ALA A 334 -18.59 -2.66 -21.33
CA ALA A 334 -18.19 -2.13 -20.03
C ALA A 334 -19.41 -1.62 -19.25
N ARG A 335 -20.38 -0.97 -19.91
CA ARG A 335 -21.67 -0.58 -19.32
C ARG A 335 -22.47 -1.79 -18.83
N GLU A 336 -22.45 -2.92 -19.53
CA GLU A 336 -23.07 -4.17 -19.05
C GLU A 336 -22.43 -4.67 -17.75
N VAL A 337 -21.10 -4.59 -17.63
CA VAL A 337 -20.38 -4.96 -16.40
C VAL A 337 -20.81 -4.08 -15.22
N TYR A 338 -20.89 -2.77 -15.44
CA TYR A 338 -21.22 -1.82 -14.37
C TYR A 338 -22.72 -1.76 -14.04
N GLY A 339 -23.60 -1.91 -15.03
CA GLY A 339 -25.04 -1.76 -14.86
C GLY A 339 -25.41 -0.36 -14.33
N GLU A 340 -26.37 -0.31 -13.39
CA GLU A 340 -26.87 0.96 -12.82
C GLU A 340 -25.77 1.80 -12.13
N ASP A 341 -24.66 1.19 -11.72
CA ASP A 341 -23.55 1.90 -11.09
C ASP A 341 -22.91 2.97 -12.02
N TRP A 342 -23.11 2.84 -13.34
CA TRP A 342 -22.50 3.70 -14.38
C TRP A 342 -23.41 3.97 -15.59
N LYS A 343 -24.72 4.12 -15.41
CA LYS A 343 -25.63 4.27 -16.57
C LYS A 343 -25.58 5.67 -17.21
N ASP A 344 -25.60 6.74 -16.41
CA ASP A 344 -25.78 8.13 -16.88
C ASP A 344 -24.50 8.99 -16.80
N GLN A 345 -23.34 8.34 -16.73
CA GLN A 345 -22.05 9.01 -16.65
C GLN A 345 -21.21 8.70 -17.89
N GLU A 346 -20.38 9.68 -18.28
CA GLU A 346 -19.30 9.45 -19.23
C GLU A 346 -18.43 8.29 -18.73
N MET A 347 -18.05 7.39 -19.63
CA MET A 347 -17.30 6.19 -19.26
C MET A 347 -15.82 6.36 -19.63
N PRO A 348 -14.98 6.76 -18.67
CA PRO A 348 -13.57 7.02 -18.95
C PRO A 348 -12.81 5.72 -19.26
N GLN A 349 -11.70 5.85 -19.98
CA GLN A 349 -10.84 4.72 -20.34
C GLN A 349 -10.42 3.87 -19.13
N TRP A 350 -10.19 4.48 -17.96
CA TRP A 350 -9.80 3.72 -16.77
C TRP A 350 -10.90 2.78 -16.27
N ALA A 351 -12.18 3.14 -16.43
CA ALA A 351 -13.30 2.26 -16.10
C ALA A 351 -13.37 1.12 -17.12
N ARG A 352 -13.23 1.41 -18.41
CA ARG A 352 -13.19 0.40 -19.49
C ARG A 352 -12.01 -0.57 -19.34
N LEU A 353 -10.87 -0.09 -18.86
CA LEU A 353 -9.70 -0.91 -18.53
C LEU A 353 -10.04 -1.89 -17.41
N LEU A 354 -10.63 -1.40 -16.31
CA LEU A 354 -11.00 -2.25 -15.17
C LEU A 354 -12.14 -3.22 -15.49
N ALA A 355 -13.02 -2.90 -16.45
CA ALA A 355 -14.09 -3.78 -16.89
C ALA A 355 -13.62 -5.11 -17.54
N ASN A 356 -12.33 -5.25 -17.88
CA ASN A 356 -11.76 -6.54 -18.29
C ASN A 356 -11.90 -7.62 -17.21
N PHE A 357 -12.08 -7.21 -15.94
CA PHE A 357 -12.32 -8.09 -14.80
C PHE A 357 -13.68 -7.74 -14.16
N PRO A 358 -14.77 -8.43 -14.56
CA PRO A 358 -16.14 -8.03 -14.23
C PRO A 358 -16.49 -7.97 -12.74
N ARG A 359 -15.75 -8.63 -11.84
CA ARG A 359 -15.98 -8.55 -10.39
C ARG A 359 -14.86 -7.78 -9.70
N GLU A 360 -13.62 -8.19 -9.88
CA GLU A 360 -12.47 -7.59 -9.18
C GLU A 360 -12.21 -6.17 -9.70
N GLY A 361 -12.22 -6.00 -11.02
CA GLY A 361 -12.07 -4.70 -11.66
C GLY A 361 -13.27 -3.78 -11.42
N LYS A 362 -14.50 -4.31 -11.48
CA LYS A 362 -15.71 -3.57 -11.08
C LYS A 362 -15.61 -3.06 -9.63
N SER A 363 -15.30 -3.95 -8.69
CA SER A 363 -15.15 -3.60 -7.27
C SER A 363 -14.12 -2.48 -7.07
N ARG A 364 -12.98 -2.56 -7.77
CA ARG A 364 -11.96 -1.52 -7.73
C ARG A 364 -12.48 -0.20 -8.27
N ALA A 365 -13.18 -0.21 -9.40
CA ALA A 365 -13.66 1.01 -10.05
C ALA A 365 -14.68 1.75 -9.18
N LEU A 366 -15.64 1.02 -8.61
CA LEU A 366 -16.59 1.57 -7.65
C LEU A 366 -15.89 2.07 -6.39
N GLY A 367 -14.79 1.41 -6.01
CA GLY A 367 -13.98 1.85 -4.90
C GLY A 367 -13.30 3.21 -5.13
N ILE A 368 -12.76 3.41 -6.34
CA ILE A 368 -12.19 4.70 -6.76
C ILE A 368 -13.27 5.78 -6.75
N LYS A 369 -14.43 5.51 -7.37
CA LYS A 369 -15.57 6.44 -7.40
C LYS A 369 -16.03 6.84 -5.99
N ARG A 370 -16.21 5.86 -5.10
CA ARG A 370 -16.59 6.10 -3.70
C ARG A 370 -15.57 6.95 -2.94
N ALA A 371 -14.27 6.75 -3.17
CA ALA A 371 -13.23 7.54 -2.51
C ALA A 371 -13.33 9.04 -2.88
N GLU A 372 -13.74 9.34 -4.10
CA GLU A 372 -13.98 10.72 -4.56
C GLU A 372 -15.29 11.29 -3.97
N GLU A 373 -16.36 10.50 -3.97
CA GLU A 373 -17.74 10.96 -3.69
C GLU A 373 -18.13 10.95 -2.21
N THR A 374 -17.46 10.17 -1.36
CA THR A 374 -17.89 9.94 0.04
C THR A 374 -16.84 10.34 1.07
N GLY A 375 -17.23 10.36 2.35
CA GLY A 375 -16.37 10.77 3.47
C GLY A 375 -16.43 12.27 3.75
N ASP A 376 -15.71 12.71 4.78
CA ASP A 376 -15.84 14.05 5.37
C ASP A 376 -14.81 15.04 4.82
N LEU A 377 -13.80 14.55 4.10
CA LEU A 377 -12.79 15.43 3.50
C LEU A 377 -13.42 16.37 2.47
N LYS A 378 -13.10 17.65 2.60
CA LYS A 378 -13.56 18.70 1.68
C LYS A 378 -13.19 18.35 0.23
N PRO A 379 -14.09 18.55 -0.76
CA PRO A 379 -13.80 18.30 -2.17
C PRO A 379 -12.54 18.99 -2.67
N LEU A 380 -12.28 20.23 -2.22
CA LEU A 380 -11.07 20.97 -2.56
C LEU A 380 -9.80 20.27 -2.05
N LEU A 381 -9.79 19.81 -0.79
CA LEU A 381 -8.66 19.10 -0.20
C LEU A 381 -8.36 17.79 -0.96
N LYS A 382 -9.40 17.04 -1.34
CA LYS A 382 -9.25 15.84 -2.17
C LYS A 382 -8.63 16.17 -3.53
N ALA A 383 -9.10 17.20 -4.21
CA ALA A 383 -8.57 17.61 -5.52
C ALA A 383 -7.12 18.10 -5.44
N GLN A 384 -6.77 18.89 -4.42
CA GLN A 384 -5.40 19.35 -4.15
C GLN A 384 -4.48 18.17 -3.84
N THR A 385 -4.94 17.25 -2.99
CA THR A 385 -4.22 16.02 -2.67
C THR A 385 -4.01 15.14 -3.90
N ALA A 386 -5.04 14.97 -4.74
CA ALA A 386 -4.93 14.20 -5.98
C ALA A 386 -3.88 14.79 -6.94
N TRP A 387 -3.80 16.13 -7.05
CA TRP A 387 -2.74 16.81 -7.80
C TRP A 387 -1.36 16.50 -7.21
N ILE A 388 -1.18 16.69 -5.90
CA ILE A 388 0.11 16.45 -5.23
C ILE A 388 0.59 15.02 -5.45
N ILE A 389 -0.28 14.02 -5.26
CA ILE A 389 0.05 12.60 -5.45
C ILE A 389 0.41 12.32 -6.92
N ALA A 390 -0.42 12.76 -7.86
CA ALA A 390 -0.21 12.51 -9.29
C ALA A 390 1.08 13.16 -9.81
N ARG A 391 1.42 14.35 -9.31
CA ARG A 391 2.70 15.02 -9.60
C ARG A 391 3.89 14.29 -8.99
N GLN A 392 3.76 13.74 -7.77
CA GLN A 392 4.83 12.91 -7.19
C GLN A 392 5.09 11.65 -8.02
N ASP A 393 4.04 11.00 -8.52
CA ASP A 393 4.19 9.80 -9.35
C ASP A 393 4.44 10.10 -10.84
N ARG A 394 4.27 11.37 -11.28
CA ARG A 394 4.23 11.79 -12.70
C ARG A 394 3.23 10.97 -13.51
N ALA A 395 2.09 10.67 -12.90
CA ALA A 395 0.97 10.03 -13.55
C ALA A 395 0.19 11.10 -14.33
N TRP A 396 0.51 11.26 -15.60
CA TRP A 396 0.03 12.38 -16.42
C TRP A 396 -1.48 12.32 -16.66
N TYR A 397 -2.04 11.11 -16.80
CA TYR A 397 -3.49 10.91 -16.86
C TYR A 397 -4.16 11.45 -15.59
N ALA A 398 -3.68 11.05 -14.41
CA ALA A 398 -4.21 11.49 -13.13
C ALA A 398 -3.96 12.98 -12.86
N THR A 399 -2.84 13.53 -13.31
CA THR A 399 -2.52 14.97 -13.20
C THR A 399 -3.53 15.80 -13.99
N GLY A 400 -3.86 15.37 -15.21
CA GLY A 400 -4.88 16.03 -16.03
C GLY A 400 -6.26 16.01 -15.39
N LEU A 401 -6.67 14.87 -14.83
CA LEU A 401 -7.94 14.76 -14.09
C LEU A 401 -7.97 15.64 -12.84
N ALA A 402 -6.88 15.69 -12.07
CA ALA A 402 -6.77 16.55 -10.90
C ALA A 402 -6.83 18.04 -11.29
N LYS A 403 -6.16 18.44 -12.37
CA LYS A 403 -6.23 19.81 -12.92
C LYS A 403 -7.67 20.17 -13.28
N LYS A 404 -8.35 19.34 -14.07
CA LYS A 404 -9.76 19.52 -14.48
C LYS A 404 -10.67 19.68 -13.26
N LYS A 405 -10.47 18.85 -12.23
CA LYS A 405 -11.26 18.92 -10.99
C LYS A 405 -11.01 20.20 -10.19
N LEU A 406 -9.75 20.62 -10.06
CA LEU A 406 -9.39 21.87 -9.38
C LEU A 406 -9.99 23.09 -10.08
N THR A 407 -9.89 23.16 -11.41
CA THR A 407 -10.50 24.23 -12.20
C THR A 407 -12.02 24.24 -12.05
N ALA A 408 -12.67 23.07 -12.07
CA ALA A 408 -14.11 22.95 -11.85
C ALA A 408 -14.55 23.40 -10.44
N LEU A 409 -13.65 23.41 -9.46
CA LEU A 409 -13.86 23.93 -8.11
C LEU A 409 -13.51 25.42 -7.98
N GLY A 410 -13.19 26.11 -9.08
CA GLY A 410 -12.88 27.54 -9.11
C GLY A 410 -11.43 27.88 -8.74
N VAL A 411 -10.53 26.90 -8.65
CA VAL A 411 -9.10 27.15 -8.41
C VAL A 411 -8.47 27.69 -9.69
N THR A 412 -7.79 28.83 -9.59
CA THR A 412 -7.08 29.42 -10.73
C THR A 412 -5.91 28.52 -11.16
N GLU A 413 -5.52 28.60 -12.43
CA GLU A 413 -4.42 27.78 -12.91
C GLU A 413 -3.10 28.07 -12.17
N ASP A 414 -2.84 29.34 -11.85
CA ASP A 414 -1.67 29.74 -11.06
C ASP A 414 -1.70 29.11 -9.66
N ASP A 415 -2.87 29.05 -9.02
CA ASP A 415 -3.03 28.42 -7.70
C ASP A 415 -2.93 26.89 -7.75
N VAL A 416 -3.29 26.25 -8.87
CA VAL A 416 -3.01 24.82 -9.08
C VAL A 416 -1.50 24.58 -9.06
N TYR A 417 -0.73 25.38 -9.81
CA TYR A 417 0.72 25.21 -9.89
C TYR A 417 1.46 25.58 -8.61
N LYS A 418 0.87 26.43 -7.73
CA LYS A 418 1.43 26.67 -6.39
C LYS A 418 1.48 25.42 -5.52
N LEU A 419 0.65 24.39 -5.78
CA LEU A 419 0.67 23.13 -5.06
C LEU A 419 1.99 22.35 -5.24
N ASP A 420 2.73 22.59 -6.32
CA ASP A 420 4.05 21.97 -6.57
C ASP A 420 5.18 22.65 -5.76
N GLY A 421 4.92 23.83 -5.19
CA GLY A 421 5.89 24.69 -4.52
C GLY A 421 5.88 24.58 -2.99
N SER A 422 6.20 25.71 -2.33
CA SER A 422 6.00 25.83 -0.88
C SER A 422 4.53 26.02 -0.57
N TRP A 423 4.12 25.54 0.60
CA TRP A 423 2.73 25.65 1.05
C TRP A 423 2.56 26.73 2.12
N ASP A 424 3.45 27.72 2.19
CA ASP A 424 3.47 28.71 3.29
C ASP A 424 2.21 29.58 3.36
N SER A 425 1.51 29.74 2.25
CA SER A 425 0.21 30.43 2.17
C SER A 425 -0.99 29.59 2.61
N TYR A 426 -0.81 28.29 2.87
CA TYR A 426 -1.88 27.38 3.27
C TYR A 426 -1.96 27.28 4.80
N SER A 427 -3.13 26.86 5.29
CA SER A 427 -3.32 26.67 6.73
C SER A 427 -2.35 25.62 7.30
N PRO A 428 -1.99 25.68 8.59
CA PRO A 428 -1.19 24.64 9.24
C PRO A 428 -1.74 23.21 9.02
N ALA A 429 -3.07 23.05 9.07
CA ALA A 429 -3.74 21.78 8.80
C ALA A 429 -3.53 21.31 7.35
N ASP A 430 -3.74 22.18 6.36
CA ASP A 430 -3.53 21.81 4.95
C ASP A 430 -2.06 21.46 4.69
N ARG A 431 -1.10 22.22 5.23
CA ARG A 431 0.33 21.92 5.09
C ARG A 431 0.71 20.55 5.65
N ALA A 432 0.16 20.19 6.82
CA ALA A 432 0.41 18.89 7.44
C ALA A 432 -0.21 17.75 6.59
N MET A 433 -1.45 17.92 6.12
CA MET A 433 -2.15 16.97 5.26
C MET A 433 -1.43 16.78 3.90
N PHE A 434 -0.97 17.88 3.28
CA PHE A 434 -0.17 17.83 2.06
C PHE A 434 1.18 17.15 2.28
N THR A 435 1.80 17.33 3.45
CA THR A 435 3.05 16.64 3.81
C THR A 435 2.85 15.14 3.87
N VAL A 436 1.77 14.68 4.53
CA VAL A 436 1.39 13.27 4.57
C VAL A 436 1.14 12.74 3.16
N ALA A 437 0.36 13.45 2.34
CA ALA A 437 0.08 13.07 0.96
C ALA A 437 1.33 12.92 0.12
N ARG A 438 2.21 13.93 0.13
CA ARG A 438 3.45 13.94 -0.64
C ARG A 438 4.38 12.80 -0.25
N LYS A 439 4.66 12.63 1.05
CA LYS A 439 5.59 11.61 1.53
C LYS A 439 5.04 10.20 1.34
N LEU A 440 3.76 9.98 1.65
CA LEU A 440 3.14 8.66 1.54
C LEU A 440 2.97 8.22 0.07
N ALA A 441 2.69 9.15 -0.85
CA ALA A 441 2.68 8.87 -2.29
C ALA A 441 4.06 8.45 -2.78
N ALA A 442 5.08 9.23 -2.44
CA ALA A 442 6.49 9.04 -2.78
C ALA A 442 7.01 7.66 -2.36
N SER A 443 6.99 7.37 -1.07
CA SER A 443 7.34 6.05 -0.52
C SER A 443 6.80 5.95 0.91
N PRO A 444 6.10 4.87 1.27
CA PRO A 444 5.49 4.80 2.59
C PRO A 444 6.47 4.82 3.76
N VAL A 445 7.72 4.39 3.56
CA VAL A 445 8.73 4.36 4.63
C VAL A 445 9.30 5.75 4.98
N ILE A 446 9.21 6.73 4.07
CA ILE A 446 9.73 8.08 4.32
C ILE A 446 8.78 8.98 5.11
N LEU A 447 7.52 8.55 5.26
CA LEU A 447 6.58 9.21 6.15
C LEU A 447 6.99 8.90 7.60
N THR A 448 7.28 9.94 8.38
CA THR A 448 7.76 9.80 9.76
C THR A 448 6.60 9.79 10.75
N ASP A 449 6.87 9.44 12.01
CA ASP A 449 5.84 9.48 13.05
C ASP A 449 5.49 10.94 13.36
N ALA A 450 6.50 11.82 13.41
CA ALA A 450 6.32 13.26 13.58
C ALA A 450 5.43 13.91 12.50
N ASP A 451 5.53 13.47 11.23
CA ASP A 451 4.66 13.97 10.16
C ASP A 451 3.18 13.65 10.43
N VAL A 452 2.90 12.44 10.91
CA VAL A 452 1.55 11.98 11.19
C VAL A 452 1.01 12.60 12.47
N ASP A 453 1.85 12.70 13.52
CA ASP A 453 1.49 13.37 14.77
C ASP A 453 1.11 14.83 14.55
N GLU A 454 1.87 15.55 13.73
CA GLU A 454 1.55 16.93 13.37
C GLU A 454 0.24 17.01 12.57
N ALA A 455 0.00 16.10 11.62
CA ALA A 455 -1.27 16.06 10.91
C ALA A 455 -2.45 15.76 11.83
N VAL A 456 -2.29 14.82 12.78
CA VAL A 456 -3.33 14.49 13.78
C VAL A 456 -3.58 15.67 14.71
N LYS A 457 -2.54 16.38 15.13
CA LYS A 457 -2.64 17.57 15.96
C LYS A 457 -3.41 18.70 15.26
N GLN A 458 -3.17 18.89 13.96
CA GLN A 458 -3.77 20.00 13.20
C GLN A 458 -5.16 19.70 12.65
N ALA A 459 -5.42 18.47 12.21
CA ALA A 459 -6.66 18.08 11.52
C ALA A 459 -7.51 17.04 12.27
N GLY A 460 -6.96 16.43 13.32
CA GLY A 460 -7.62 15.36 14.07
C GLY A 460 -7.47 13.97 13.42
N PRO A 461 -7.60 12.88 14.21
CA PRO A 461 -7.34 11.52 13.75
C PRO A 461 -8.31 11.06 12.66
N ARG A 462 -9.55 11.56 12.67
CA ARG A 462 -10.59 11.20 11.69
C ARG A 462 -10.22 11.64 10.28
N ASP A 463 -9.85 12.91 10.11
CA ASP A 463 -9.51 13.46 8.80
C ASP A 463 -8.20 12.87 8.28
N VAL A 464 -7.20 12.70 9.15
CA VAL A 464 -5.93 12.06 8.77
C VAL A 464 -6.13 10.63 8.29
N VAL A 465 -6.97 9.83 8.96
CA VAL A 465 -7.26 8.45 8.53
C VAL A 465 -8.00 8.42 7.19
N GLN A 466 -8.98 9.31 7.00
CA GLN A 466 -9.67 9.44 5.72
C GLN A 466 -8.71 9.87 4.60
N LEU A 467 -7.77 10.78 4.90
CA LEU A 467 -6.77 11.23 3.93
C LEU A 467 -5.82 10.08 3.58
N ILE A 468 -5.30 9.34 4.56
CA ILE A 468 -4.45 8.17 4.31
C ILE A 468 -5.18 7.16 3.42
N ASN A 469 -6.45 6.86 3.69
CA ASN A 469 -7.26 6.00 2.83
C ASN A 469 -7.40 6.55 1.40
N PHE A 470 -7.68 7.85 1.26
CA PHE A 470 -7.76 8.53 -0.04
C PHE A 470 -6.44 8.45 -0.81
N ILE A 471 -5.30 8.75 -0.15
CA ILE A 471 -3.96 8.64 -0.72
C ILE A 471 -3.71 7.23 -1.26
N THR A 472 -4.13 6.18 -0.54
CA THR A 472 -3.91 4.80 -1.00
C THR A 472 -4.64 4.51 -2.30
N THR A 473 -5.88 5.01 -2.44
CA THR A 473 -6.68 4.86 -3.65
C THR A 473 -6.05 5.61 -4.82
N ARG A 474 -5.62 6.86 -4.60
CA ARG A 474 -4.97 7.69 -5.62
C ARG A 474 -3.63 7.11 -6.07
N ALA A 475 -2.77 6.68 -5.16
CA ALA A 475 -1.49 6.06 -5.49
C ALA A 475 -1.65 4.75 -6.31
N ALA A 476 -2.71 3.98 -6.07
CA ALA A 476 -3.03 2.82 -6.91
C ALA A 476 -3.56 3.25 -8.29
N PHE A 477 -4.46 4.21 -8.33
CA PHE A 477 -5.02 4.75 -9.56
C PHE A 477 -3.94 5.31 -10.50
N ASP A 478 -3.04 6.11 -9.96
CA ASP A 478 -1.92 6.73 -10.69
C ASP A 478 -1.05 5.66 -11.35
N ARG A 479 -0.72 4.60 -10.61
CA ARG A 479 0.07 3.46 -11.14
C ARG A 479 -0.67 2.64 -12.20
N ILE A 480 -1.97 2.38 -12.00
CA ILE A 480 -2.78 1.63 -12.99
C ILE A 480 -2.85 2.41 -14.30
N THR A 481 -3.22 3.69 -14.21
CA THR A 481 -3.46 4.53 -15.39
C THR A 481 -2.17 4.86 -16.14
N GLU A 482 -1.07 5.11 -15.42
CA GLU A 482 0.22 5.39 -16.06
C GLU A 482 0.85 4.14 -16.65
N ALA A 483 0.76 2.98 -16.00
CA ALA A 483 1.25 1.72 -16.58
C ALA A 483 0.46 1.33 -17.84
N ALA A 484 -0.87 1.48 -17.81
CA ALA A 484 -1.71 1.28 -18.98
C ALA A 484 -1.54 2.35 -20.06
N GLY A 485 -0.84 3.46 -19.77
CA GLY A 485 -0.60 4.54 -20.73
C GLY A 485 -1.88 5.18 -21.24
N LEU A 486 -2.89 5.35 -20.37
CA LEU A 486 -4.21 5.84 -20.78
C LEU A 486 -4.12 7.24 -21.39
N GLN A 487 -4.98 7.47 -22.38
CA GLN A 487 -5.13 8.76 -23.03
C GLN A 487 -5.89 9.71 -22.11
N LEU A 488 -5.39 10.92 -21.88
CA LEU A 488 -6.14 11.95 -21.16
C LEU A 488 -7.30 12.47 -22.02
N GLU A 489 -8.52 12.06 -21.65
CA GLU A 489 -9.79 12.36 -22.35
C GLU A 489 -10.28 13.81 -22.15
#